data_AF-A0A6B0SBD7-F1
#
_entry.id   AF-A0A6B0SBD7-F1
#
_cell.length_a   1.000
_cell.length_b   1.000
_cell.length_c   1.000
_cell.angle_alpha   90.00
_cell.angle_beta   90.00
_cell.angle_gamma   90.00
#
_symmetry.space_group_name_H-M   'P 1'
#
loop_
_entity.id
_entity.type
_entity.pdbx_description
1 polymer ?
#
loop_
_entity_poly.entity_id
_entity_poly.type
_entity_poly.pdbx_seq_one_letter_code
_entity_poly.pdbx_strand_id
1 'polypeptide(L)'
;MQKKCEKLEKNKKKLEQEVVHLRSHIEMNMIEHSQVEQYKRETEERIQAASQENLEQLQEKNNASIRSQMELSIKDLESELSKVKTLQEDSHKAELETYKQLYLVELEVRKSLEGKLDKTALHLDCANGHSAVVTLLRERKCLLNLCDNENRTTLMKDDLTSLLLAICERRGQMVEFLVKKEENIHAVDKMKRTALMLAVKYESINVVRFLLQQGADIFSQDVFGWTAEEYAVISGFNM
;
A
#
# COMPACT_ATOMS: atom_id res chain seq x y z
N MET A 1 -86.48 -80.92 -4.98
CA MET A 1 -86.33 -79.58 -4.40
C MET A 1 -85.38 -79.58 -3.19
N GLN A 2 -85.62 -80.39 -2.14
CA GLN A 2 -84.79 -80.47 -0.91
C GLN A 2 -83.26 -80.59 -1.12
N LYS A 3 -82.77 -81.62 -1.84
CA LYS A 3 -81.33 -81.88 -2.04
C LYS A 3 -80.59 -80.75 -2.78
N LYS A 4 -81.29 -79.99 -3.62
CA LYS A 4 -80.71 -78.86 -4.36
C LYS A 4 -80.51 -77.66 -3.43
N CYS A 5 -81.44 -77.43 -2.50
CA CYS A 5 -81.32 -76.42 -1.44
C CYS A 5 -80.15 -76.73 -0.50
N GLU A 6 -80.02 -77.95 0.01
CA GLU A 6 -78.90 -78.32 0.90
C GLU A 6 -77.52 -78.12 0.25
N LYS A 7 -77.40 -78.46 -1.04
CA LYS A 7 -76.15 -78.28 -1.80
C LYS A 7 -75.83 -76.80 -2.03
N LEU A 8 -76.85 -75.99 -2.33
CA LEU A 8 -76.71 -74.53 -2.43
C LEU A 8 -76.28 -73.92 -1.09
N GLU A 9 -76.81 -74.42 0.03
CA GLU A 9 -76.52 -73.91 1.37
C GLU A 9 -75.11 -74.26 1.84
N LYS A 10 -74.61 -75.46 1.51
CA LYS A 10 -73.19 -75.83 1.68
C LYS A 10 -72.27 -74.95 0.85
N ASN A 11 -72.61 -74.71 -0.41
CA ASN A 11 -71.82 -73.85 -1.29
C ASN A 11 -71.80 -72.40 -0.79
N LYS A 12 -72.94 -71.89 -0.30
CA LYS A 12 -73.06 -70.57 0.32
C LYS A 12 -72.12 -70.44 1.52
N LYS A 13 -72.14 -71.39 2.46
CA LYS A 13 -71.21 -71.38 3.63
C LYS A 13 -69.75 -71.40 3.21
N LYS A 14 -69.40 -72.15 2.16
CA LYS A 14 -68.02 -72.24 1.65
C LYS A 14 -67.56 -70.91 1.02
N LEU A 15 -68.43 -70.28 0.23
CA LEU A 15 -68.21 -68.93 -0.31
C LEU A 15 -68.09 -67.89 0.81
N GLU A 16 -68.93 -67.95 1.84
CA GLU A 16 -68.83 -67.05 3.00
C GLU A 16 -67.47 -67.21 3.72
N GLN A 17 -66.98 -68.45 3.89
CA GLN A 17 -65.65 -68.69 4.46
C GLN A 17 -64.52 -68.17 3.57
N GLU A 18 -64.59 -68.38 2.24
CA GLU A 18 -63.61 -67.82 1.30
C GLU A 18 -63.61 -66.29 1.32
N VAL A 19 -64.78 -65.66 1.39
CA VAL A 19 -64.89 -64.19 1.49
C VAL A 19 -64.26 -63.68 2.79
N VAL A 20 -64.46 -64.36 3.93
CA VAL A 20 -63.82 -63.99 5.20
C VAL A 20 -62.30 -64.16 5.12
N HIS A 21 -61.81 -65.26 4.54
CA HIS A 21 -60.38 -65.49 4.36
C HIS A 21 -59.75 -64.41 3.46
N LEU A 22 -60.37 -64.10 2.32
CA LEU A 22 -59.89 -63.07 1.40
C LEU A 22 -59.87 -61.69 2.05
N ARG A 23 -60.89 -61.33 2.84
CA ARG A 23 -60.90 -60.07 3.60
C ARG A 23 -59.72 -59.97 4.57
N SER A 24 -59.50 -61.01 5.37
CA SER A 24 -58.36 -61.07 6.30
C SER A 24 -57.01 -60.96 5.57
N HIS A 25 -56.85 -61.67 4.45
CA HIS A 25 -55.62 -61.62 3.68
C HIS A 25 -55.35 -60.24 3.05
N ILE A 26 -56.39 -59.57 2.53
CA ILE A 26 -56.28 -58.20 2.01
C ILE A 26 -55.87 -57.24 3.13
N GLU A 27 -56.48 -57.35 4.31
CA GLU A 27 -56.17 -56.51 5.46
C GLU A 27 -54.73 -56.70 5.94
N MET A 28 -54.25 -57.94 6.00
CA MET A 28 -52.86 -58.26 6.30
C MET A 28 -51.89 -57.67 5.27
N ASN A 29 -52.16 -57.82 3.96
CA ASN A 29 -51.34 -57.24 2.89
C ASN A 29 -51.31 -55.70 2.94
N MET A 30 -52.41 -55.05 3.31
CA MET A 30 -52.43 -53.60 3.48
C MET A 30 -51.53 -53.14 4.63
N ILE A 31 -51.52 -53.88 5.75
CA ILE A 31 -50.65 -53.59 6.90
C ILE A 31 -49.18 -53.80 6.52
N GLU A 32 -48.84 -54.91 5.86
CA GLU A 32 -47.47 -55.18 5.40
C GLU A 32 -46.97 -54.12 4.41
N HIS A 33 -47.78 -53.74 3.41
CA HIS A 33 -47.43 -52.67 2.47
C HIS A 33 -47.23 -51.33 3.18
N SER A 34 -48.08 -50.98 4.16
CA SER A 34 -47.92 -49.76 4.94
C SER A 34 -46.62 -49.75 5.76
N GLN A 35 -46.22 -50.89 6.32
CA GLN A 35 -44.96 -51.01 7.04
C GLN A 35 -43.76 -50.87 6.11
N VAL A 36 -43.79 -51.52 4.95
CA VAL A 36 -42.72 -51.41 3.94
C VAL A 36 -42.53 -49.96 3.47
N GLU A 37 -43.61 -49.23 3.20
CA GLU A 37 -43.55 -47.82 2.82
C GLU A 37 -43.06 -46.91 3.95
N GLN A 38 -43.35 -47.25 5.21
CA GLN A 38 -42.78 -46.54 6.35
C GLN A 38 -41.27 -46.80 6.46
N TYR A 39 -40.84 -48.07 6.41
CA TYR A 39 -39.43 -48.42 6.46
C TYR A 39 -38.64 -47.77 5.33
N LYS A 40 -39.20 -47.76 4.11
CA LYS A 40 -38.58 -47.11 2.96
C LYS A 40 -38.36 -45.61 3.20
N ARG A 41 -39.37 -44.90 3.68
CA ARG A 41 -39.25 -43.47 4.03
C ARG A 41 -38.21 -43.22 5.10
N GLU A 42 -38.23 -44.00 6.18
CA GLU A 42 -37.24 -43.87 7.26
C GLU A 42 -35.81 -44.11 6.76
N THR A 43 -35.60 -45.07 5.84
CA THR A 43 -34.27 -45.29 5.27
C THR A 43 -33.84 -44.18 4.31
N GLU A 44 -34.76 -43.66 3.50
CA GLU A 44 -34.49 -42.54 2.59
C GLU A 44 -34.12 -41.27 3.39
N GLU A 45 -34.88 -40.96 4.44
CA GLU A 45 -34.60 -39.84 5.34
C GLU A 45 -33.24 -39.98 6.04
N ARG A 46 -32.90 -41.19 6.52
CA ARG A 46 -31.59 -41.44 7.14
C ARG A 46 -30.43 -41.27 6.16
N ILE A 47 -30.58 -41.77 4.93
CA ILE A 47 -29.56 -41.62 3.89
C ILE A 47 -29.39 -40.13 3.54
N GLN A 48 -30.50 -39.41 3.39
CA GLN A 48 -30.46 -37.98 3.06
C GLN A 48 -29.82 -37.16 4.19
N ALA A 49 -30.19 -37.41 5.45
CA ALA A 49 -29.58 -36.77 6.61
C ALA A 49 -28.07 -37.02 6.68
N ALA A 50 -27.63 -38.28 6.51
CA ALA A 50 -26.21 -38.63 6.50
C ALA A 50 -25.45 -37.97 5.33
N SER A 51 -26.07 -37.85 4.15
CA SER A 51 -25.45 -37.19 3.00
C SER A 51 -25.28 -35.68 3.23
N GLN A 52 -26.27 -35.04 3.85
CA GLN A 52 -26.25 -33.61 4.17
C GLN A 52 -25.19 -33.31 5.24
N GLU A 53 -25.14 -34.11 6.30
CA GLU A 53 -24.14 -33.96 7.38
C GLU A 53 -22.71 -34.10 6.83
N ASN A 54 -22.47 -35.08 5.95
CA ASN A 54 -21.16 -35.25 5.31
C ASN A 54 -20.77 -34.03 4.44
N LEU A 55 -21.73 -33.45 3.70
CA LEU A 55 -21.48 -32.26 2.89
C LEU A 55 -21.13 -31.05 3.75
N GLU A 56 -21.87 -30.83 4.84
CA GLU A 56 -21.63 -29.74 5.78
C GLU A 56 -20.27 -29.88 6.46
N GLN A 57 -19.90 -31.08 6.91
CA GLN A 57 -18.58 -31.33 7.48
C GLN A 57 -17.44 -31.09 6.47
N LEU A 58 -17.64 -31.46 5.20
CA LEU A 58 -16.66 -31.22 4.15
C LEU A 58 -16.48 -29.73 3.87
N GLN A 59 -17.60 -28.99 3.79
CA GLN A 59 -17.59 -27.54 3.62
C GLN A 59 -16.91 -26.83 4.78
N GLU A 60 -17.21 -27.22 6.02
CA GLU A 60 -16.62 -26.61 7.21
C GLU A 60 -15.11 -26.87 7.28
N LYS A 61 -14.66 -28.10 7.00
CA LYS A 61 -13.24 -28.44 6.92
C LYS A 61 -12.51 -27.64 5.83
N ASN A 62 -13.11 -27.53 4.64
CA ASN A 62 -12.53 -26.76 3.55
C ASN A 62 -12.43 -25.27 3.91
N ASN A 63 -13.50 -24.70 4.46
CA ASN A 63 -13.53 -23.30 4.89
C ASN A 63 -12.52 -23.01 6.00
N ALA A 64 -12.38 -23.90 6.99
CA ALA A 64 -11.38 -23.78 8.06
C ALA A 64 -9.95 -23.87 7.50
N SER A 65 -9.70 -24.77 6.56
CA SER A 65 -8.40 -24.89 5.87
C SER A 65 -8.05 -23.63 5.09
N ILE A 66 -9.00 -23.12 4.29
CA ILE A 66 -8.81 -21.88 3.51
C ILE A 66 -8.55 -20.70 4.45
N ARG A 67 -9.31 -20.57 5.54
CA ARG A 67 -9.12 -19.50 6.53
C ARG A 67 -7.72 -19.56 7.15
N SER A 68 -7.29 -20.72 7.60
CA SER A 68 -5.94 -20.91 8.16
C SER A 68 -4.84 -20.58 7.16
N GLN A 69 -5.01 -20.99 5.90
CA GLN A 69 -4.05 -20.68 4.83
C GLN A 69 -3.98 -19.18 4.53
N MET A 70 -5.14 -18.49 4.50
CA MET A 70 -5.19 -17.04 4.31
C MET A 70 -4.55 -16.28 5.49
N GLU A 71 -4.82 -16.69 6.73
CA GLU A 71 -4.21 -16.10 7.92
C GLU A 71 -2.68 -16.20 7.89
N LEU A 72 -2.14 -17.37 7.49
CA LEU A 72 -0.70 -17.56 7.34
C LEU A 72 -0.13 -16.64 6.25
N SER A 73 -0.79 -16.57 5.09
CA SER A 73 -0.36 -15.72 3.98
C SER A 73 -0.37 -14.23 4.34
N ILE A 74 -1.37 -13.77 5.11
CA ILE A 74 -1.43 -12.39 5.61
C ILE A 74 -0.24 -12.13 6.52
N LYS A 75 0.03 -13.03 7.46
CA LYS A 75 1.15 -12.90 8.40
C LYS A 75 2.51 -12.85 7.70
N ASP A 76 2.70 -13.65 6.65
CA ASP A 76 3.92 -13.65 5.85
C ASP A 76 4.08 -12.33 5.07
N LEU A 77 3.00 -11.83 4.46
CA LEU A 77 3.02 -10.53 3.76
C LEU A 77 3.29 -9.37 4.71
N GLU A 78 2.71 -9.36 5.91
CA GLU A 78 2.98 -8.36 6.95
C GLU A 78 4.45 -8.39 7.39
N SER A 79 5.02 -9.59 7.54
CA SER A 79 6.44 -9.77 7.87
C SER A 79 7.34 -9.21 6.76
N GLU A 80 7.09 -9.54 5.50
CA GLU A 80 7.87 -9.01 4.37
C GLU A 80 7.74 -7.50 4.23
N LEU A 81 6.53 -6.96 4.39
CA LEU A 81 6.31 -5.51 4.38
C LEU A 81 7.10 -4.81 5.50
N SER A 82 7.14 -5.40 6.69
CA SER A 82 7.92 -4.88 7.82
C SER A 82 9.42 -4.85 7.51
N LYS A 83 9.97 -5.89 6.89
CA LYS A 83 11.39 -5.97 6.49
C LYS A 83 11.73 -4.92 5.44
N VAL A 84 10.91 -4.80 4.40
CA VAL A 84 11.10 -3.79 3.34
C VAL A 84 11.08 -2.39 3.94
N LYS A 85 10.15 -2.11 4.84
CA LYS A 85 10.07 -0.82 5.54
C LYS A 85 11.34 -0.53 6.34
N THR A 86 11.83 -1.49 7.13
CA THR A 86 13.07 -1.30 7.91
C THR A 86 14.30 -1.10 7.02
N LEU A 87 14.42 -1.86 5.92
CA LEU A 87 15.53 -1.71 4.97
C LEU A 87 15.51 -0.34 4.28
N GLN A 88 14.32 0.14 3.91
CA GLN A 88 14.15 1.46 3.34
C GLN A 88 14.55 2.55 4.35
N GLU A 89 14.10 2.45 5.61
CA GLU A 89 14.47 3.38 6.68
C GLU A 89 15.99 3.39 6.94
N ASP A 90 16.63 2.22 6.99
CA ASP A 90 18.07 2.09 7.16
C ASP A 90 18.86 2.68 5.98
N SER A 91 18.40 2.45 4.75
CA SER A 91 19.00 3.04 3.53
C SER A 91 18.94 4.58 3.57
N HIS A 92 17.76 5.15 3.84
CA HIS A 92 17.60 6.61 3.94
C HIS A 92 18.47 7.21 5.04
N LYS A 93 18.61 6.51 6.18
CA LYS A 93 19.47 6.95 7.28
C LYS A 93 20.95 6.92 6.90
N ALA A 94 21.41 5.88 6.21
CA ALA A 94 22.78 5.79 5.73
C ALA A 94 23.10 6.90 4.72
N GLU A 95 22.19 7.16 3.78
CA GLU A 95 22.33 8.26 2.81
C GLU A 95 22.34 9.64 3.46
N LEU A 96 21.52 9.87 4.49
CA LEU A 96 21.56 11.11 5.26
C LEU A 96 22.91 11.31 5.94
N GLU A 97 23.50 10.24 6.48
CA GLU A 97 24.77 10.31 7.19
C GLU A 97 25.95 10.58 6.24
N THR A 98 25.99 9.91 5.08
CA THR A 98 27.01 10.19 4.05
C THR A 98 26.90 11.63 3.54
N TYR A 99 25.68 12.14 3.37
CA TYR A 99 25.48 13.54 3.00
C TYR A 99 25.98 14.51 4.06
N LYS A 100 25.68 14.29 5.35
CA LYS A 100 26.19 15.14 6.43
C LYS A 100 27.73 15.18 6.44
N GLN A 101 28.38 14.04 6.21
CA GLN A 101 29.84 13.97 6.13
C GLN A 101 30.36 14.80 4.95
N LEU A 102 29.76 14.66 3.77
CA LEU A 102 30.12 15.46 2.59
C LEU A 102 29.89 16.95 2.82
N TYR A 103 28.78 17.34 3.45
CA TYR A 103 28.48 18.73 3.81
C TYR A 103 29.56 19.32 4.73
N LEU A 104 30.02 18.55 5.72
CA LEU A 104 31.11 19.00 6.61
C LEU A 104 32.44 19.15 5.86
N VAL A 105 32.77 18.23 4.95
CA VAL A 105 33.97 18.31 4.11
C VAL A 105 33.92 19.55 3.22
N GLU A 106 32.78 19.81 2.57
CA GLU A 106 32.55 21.00 1.75
C GLU A 106 32.72 22.29 2.57
N LEU A 107 32.19 22.32 3.79
CA LEU A 107 32.30 23.47 4.69
C LEU A 107 33.75 23.73 5.11
N GLU A 108 34.55 22.68 5.32
CA GLU A 108 35.98 22.80 5.59
C GLU A 108 36.76 23.29 4.37
N VAL A 109 36.43 22.78 3.17
CA VAL A 109 37.01 23.25 1.91
C VAL A 109 36.70 24.74 1.70
N ARG A 110 35.47 25.20 1.98
CA ARG A 110 35.08 26.62 1.90
C ARG A 110 35.90 27.50 2.83
N LYS A 111 36.01 27.13 4.11
CA LYS A 111 36.86 27.86 5.08
C LYS A 111 38.31 27.93 4.64
N SER A 112 38.85 26.84 4.10
CA SER A 112 40.22 26.78 3.57
C SER A 112 40.40 27.68 2.36
N LEU A 113 39.41 27.72 1.46
CA LEU A 113 39.42 28.64 0.31
C LEU A 113 39.31 30.09 0.74
N GLU A 114 38.40 30.44 1.65
CA GLU A 114 38.27 31.80 2.21
C GLU A 114 39.59 32.26 2.83
N GLY A 115 40.24 31.42 3.65
CA GLY A 115 41.54 31.76 4.23
C GLY A 115 42.69 31.90 3.22
N LYS A 116 42.62 31.23 2.06
CA LYS A 116 43.56 31.44 0.95
C LYS A 116 43.22 32.69 0.14
N LEU A 117 41.92 32.99 -0.01
CA LEU A 117 41.40 34.17 -0.68
C LEU A 117 41.76 35.43 0.07
N ASP A 118 41.58 35.50 1.39
CA ASP A 118 41.99 36.66 2.20
C ASP A 118 43.48 36.96 2.06
N LYS A 119 44.31 35.91 2.06
CA LYS A 119 45.76 36.03 1.80
C LYS A 119 46.09 36.51 0.39
N THR A 120 45.28 36.14 -0.60
CA THR A 120 45.49 36.50 -2.01
C THR A 120 44.91 37.89 -2.33
N ALA A 121 43.79 38.26 -1.72
CA ALA A 121 43.14 39.57 -1.81
C ALA A 121 44.00 40.65 -1.14
N LEU A 122 44.58 40.36 0.03
CA LEU A 122 45.61 41.22 0.64
C LEU A 122 46.83 41.44 -0.27
N HIS A 123 47.11 40.52 -1.20
CA HIS A 123 48.21 40.64 -2.16
C HIS A 123 47.81 41.33 -3.49
N LEU A 124 46.51 41.36 -3.82
CA LEU A 124 45.96 41.81 -5.10
C LEU A 124 45.32 43.21 -5.08
N ASP A 125 45.44 43.95 -3.98
CA ASP A 125 45.09 45.38 -3.89
C ASP A 125 45.83 46.28 -4.91
N CYS A 126 46.74 45.71 -5.71
CA CYS A 126 47.45 46.43 -6.76
C CYS A 126 46.82 46.38 -8.17
N ALA A 127 45.90 45.49 -8.53
CA ALA A 127 45.31 45.52 -9.89
C ALA A 127 44.06 44.63 -10.08
N ASN A 128 42.88 45.24 -10.23
CA ASN A 128 41.74 44.79 -11.06
C ASN A 128 41.17 43.34 -10.93
N GLY A 129 41.59 42.51 -9.97
CA GLY A 129 41.28 41.07 -9.94
C GLY A 129 40.00 40.63 -9.20
N HIS A 130 39.32 41.52 -8.47
CA HIS A 130 38.24 41.15 -7.55
C HIS A 130 36.97 40.59 -8.24
N SER A 131 36.72 40.90 -9.52
CA SER A 131 35.49 40.47 -10.19
C SER A 131 35.46 38.98 -10.54
N ALA A 132 36.60 38.40 -10.95
CA ALA A 132 36.66 37.02 -11.48
C ALA A 132 36.64 35.95 -10.37
N VAL A 133 37.19 36.28 -9.20
CA VAL A 133 37.27 35.34 -8.07
C VAL A 133 35.94 35.26 -7.33
N VAL A 134 35.20 36.38 -7.22
CA VAL A 134 33.84 36.43 -6.67
C VAL A 134 32.85 35.66 -7.57
N THR A 135 33.00 35.71 -8.89
CA THR A 135 32.20 34.88 -9.82
C THR A 135 32.51 33.39 -9.68
N LEU A 136 33.79 33.01 -9.57
CA LEU A 136 34.18 31.60 -9.36
C LEU A 136 33.68 31.03 -8.02
N LEU A 137 33.63 31.85 -6.96
CA LEU A 137 33.03 31.48 -5.66
C LEU A 137 31.51 31.28 -5.74
N ARG A 138 30.83 32.02 -6.61
CA ARG A 138 29.39 31.90 -6.83
C ARG A 138 29.04 30.65 -7.66
N GLU A 139 29.86 30.33 -8.65
CA GLU A 139 29.69 29.18 -9.53
C GLU A 139 30.02 27.84 -8.83
N ARG A 140 30.90 27.82 -7.83
CA ARG A 140 31.28 26.59 -7.11
C ARG A 140 30.37 26.19 -5.95
N LYS A 141 29.26 26.91 -5.73
CA LYS A 141 28.37 26.73 -4.58
C LYS A 141 27.62 25.38 -4.55
N CYS A 142 27.73 24.56 -5.59
CA CYS A 142 27.13 23.23 -5.62
C CYS A 142 28.06 22.16 -6.24
N LEU A 143 28.66 21.32 -5.40
CA LEU A 143 29.25 20.04 -5.82
C LEU A 143 28.72 18.92 -4.93
N LEU A 144 27.41 18.72 -4.97
CA LEU A 144 26.79 17.51 -4.42
C LEU A 144 26.33 16.64 -5.59
N ASN A 145 27.29 15.94 -6.18
CA ASN A 145 27.01 14.77 -7.01
C ASN A 145 26.66 13.62 -6.08
N LEU A 146 25.37 13.37 -5.89
CA LEU A 146 24.92 12.09 -5.35
C LEU A 146 24.06 11.36 -6.39
N CYS A 147 24.70 10.29 -6.89
CA CYS A 147 24.18 9.06 -7.44
C CYS A 147 23.46 9.13 -8.81
N ASP A 148 24.13 8.51 -9.79
CA ASP A 148 23.54 7.99 -11.00
C ASP A 148 22.38 7.05 -10.68
N ASN A 149 21.21 7.37 -11.23
CA ASN A 149 20.37 6.38 -11.90
C ASN A 149 19.57 7.10 -13.00
N GLU A 150 19.96 6.80 -14.23
CA GLU A 150 19.22 6.92 -15.49
C GLU A 150 18.42 8.22 -15.71
N ASN A 151 19.07 9.18 -16.37
CA ASN A 151 18.47 10.03 -17.40
C ASN A 151 17.23 10.91 -17.07
N ARG A 152 16.77 11.02 -15.81
CA ARG A 152 15.60 11.86 -15.48
C ARG A 152 15.90 13.27 -14.97
N THR A 153 17.14 13.59 -14.62
CA THR A 153 17.49 14.87 -13.99
C THR A 153 18.76 15.52 -14.57
N THR A 154 19.06 15.29 -15.84
CA THR A 154 20.16 15.99 -16.55
C THR A 154 19.80 17.43 -16.94
N LEU A 155 18.56 17.88 -16.74
CA LEU A 155 18.09 19.21 -17.17
C LEU A 155 18.19 20.32 -16.10
N MET A 156 18.55 20.02 -14.84
CA MET A 156 18.44 21.01 -13.74
C MET A 156 19.66 21.12 -12.82
N LYS A 157 20.78 20.45 -13.13
CA LYS A 157 21.88 20.24 -12.16
C LYS A 157 22.79 21.45 -11.92
N ASP A 158 22.84 22.43 -12.81
CA ASP A 158 23.97 23.36 -12.80
C ASP A 158 23.86 24.59 -11.87
N ASP A 159 22.70 24.88 -11.26
CA ASP A 159 22.54 26.08 -10.40
C ASP A 159 21.70 25.86 -9.13
N LEU A 160 21.41 24.60 -8.79
CA LEU A 160 20.54 24.28 -7.67
C LEU A 160 21.34 24.38 -6.35
N THR A 161 20.86 25.15 -5.36
CA THR A 161 21.48 25.15 -4.02
C THR A 161 21.27 23.79 -3.33
N SER A 162 22.16 23.39 -2.41
CA SER A 162 22.05 22.17 -1.60
C SER A 162 20.64 21.93 -1.05
N LEU A 163 20.01 22.96 -0.49
CA LEU A 163 18.61 22.94 -0.04
C LEU A 163 17.61 22.56 -1.14
N LEU A 164 17.70 23.20 -2.30
CA LEU A 164 16.78 22.97 -3.42
C LEU A 164 16.95 21.58 -4.02
N LEU A 165 18.20 21.06 -4.05
CA LEU A 165 18.48 19.69 -4.46
C LEU A 165 17.85 18.67 -3.50
N ALA A 166 17.99 18.88 -2.19
CA ALA A 166 17.37 18.01 -1.18
C ALA A 166 15.83 17.96 -1.33
N ILE A 167 15.20 19.06 -1.73
CA ILE A 167 13.75 19.13 -2.00
C ILE A 167 13.38 18.36 -3.27
N CYS A 168 14.11 18.57 -4.38
CA CYS A 168 13.88 17.86 -5.64
C CYS A 168 14.01 16.33 -5.49
N GLU A 169 14.97 15.89 -4.67
CA GLU A 169 15.20 14.48 -4.35
C GLU A 169 14.26 13.93 -3.26
N ARG A 170 13.27 14.73 -2.80
CA ARG A 170 12.27 14.36 -1.78
C ARG A 170 12.88 13.92 -0.44
N ARG A 171 14.05 14.43 -0.08
CA ARG A 171 14.80 14.06 1.13
C ARG A 171 14.44 14.96 2.31
N GLY A 172 13.23 14.83 2.85
CA GLY A 172 12.70 15.73 3.90
C GLY A 172 13.59 15.90 5.13
N GLN A 173 14.19 14.81 5.63
CA GLN A 173 15.13 14.88 6.77
C GLN A 173 16.40 15.70 6.46
N MET A 174 16.85 15.70 5.21
CA MET A 174 17.97 16.54 4.77
C MET A 174 17.57 18.00 4.68
N VAL A 175 16.36 18.30 4.19
CA VAL A 175 15.84 19.66 4.16
C VAL A 175 15.82 20.25 5.57
N GLU A 176 15.33 19.50 6.56
CA GLU A 176 15.36 19.93 7.96
C GLU A 176 16.78 20.18 8.48
N PHE A 177 17.73 19.31 8.14
CA PHE A 177 19.13 19.47 8.55
C PHE A 177 19.76 20.73 7.95
N LEU A 178 19.56 20.96 6.64
CA LEU A 178 20.15 22.09 5.93
C LEU A 178 19.58 23.44 6.39
N VAL A 179 18.28 23.53 6.60
CA VAL A 179 17.66 24.77 7.10
C VAL A 179 18.10 25.06 8.54
N LYS A 180 18.26 24.04 9.40
CA LYS A 180 18.84 24.19 10.76
C LYS A 180 20.31 24.63 10.73
N LYS A 181 21.01 24.49 9.60
CA LYS A 181 22.38 24.99 9.38
C LYS A 181 22.40 26.41 8.80
N GLU A 182 21.27 27.12 8.86
CA GLU A 182 21.13 28.50 8.38
C GLU A 182 21.37 28.65 6.87
N GLU A 183 21.11 27.59 6.08
CA GLU A 183 21.07 27.74 4.62
C GLU A 183 19.98 28.74 4.21
N ASN A 184 20.23 29.46 3.12
CA ASN A 184 19.30 30.46 2.59
C ASN A 184 17.99 29.79 2.14
N ILE A 185 16.93 29.93 2.94
CA ILE A 185 15.57 29.44 2.66
C ILE A 185 14.99 30.10 1.40
N HIS A 186 15.40 31.34 1.11
CA HIS A 186 15.00 32.10 -0.08
C HIS A 186 15.86 31.81 -1.30
N ALA A 187 16.61 30.70 -1.30
CA ALA A 187 17.29 30.24 -2.50
C ALA A 187 16.29 29.98 -3.63
N VAL A 188 16.68 30.33 -4.84
CA VAL A 188 15.89 30.11 -6.05
C VAL A 188 16.72 29.40 -7.11
N ASP A 189 16.04 28.64 -7.97
CA ASP A 189 16.67 28.02 -9.13
C ASP A 189 16.70 28.95 -10.36
N LYS A 190 17.14 28.43 -11.52
CA LYS A 190 17.17 29.17 -12.81
C LYS A 190 15.80 29.73 -13.23
N MET A 191 14.72 29.08 -12.81
CA MET A 191 13.35 29.49 -13.10
C MET A 191 12.79 30.42 -12.01
N LYS A 192 13.65 30.92 -11.11
CA LYS A 192 13.26 31.71 -9.93
C LYS A 192 12.30 30.96 -8.97
N ARG A 193 12.24 29.62 -9.05
CA ARG A 193 11.37 28.85 -8.17
C ARG A 193 12.00 28.76 -6.79
N THR A 194 11.23 29.08 -5.76
CA THR A 194 11.66 28.99 -4.36
C THR A 194 11.63 27.56 -3.85
N ALA A 195 12.27 27.33 -2.71
CA ALA A 195 12.17 26.07 -1.96
C ALA A 195 10.70 25.66 -1.72
N LEU A 196 9.82 26.62 -1.42
CA LEU A 196 8.40 26.37 -1.16
C LEU A 196 7.67 25.88 -2.42
N MET A 197 7.88 26.54 -3.57
CA MET A 197 7.26 26.11 -4.85
C MET A 197 7.71 24.71 -5.25
N LEU A 198 9.01 24.40 -5.11
CA LEU A 198 9.52 23.06 -5.39
C LEU A 198 8.93 22.03 -4.43
N ALA A 199 8.82 22.34 -3.14
CA ALA A 199 8.23 21.44 -2.16
C ALA A 199 6.76 21.11 -2.45
N VAL A 200 6.00 22.10 -2.92
CA VAL A 200 4.60 21.91 -3.38
C VAL A 200 4.54 21.08 -4.65
N LYS A 201 5.38 21.39 -5.65
CA LYS A 201 5.47 20.64 -6.92
C LYS A 201 5.78 19.16 -6.71
N TYR A 202 6.64 18.84 -5.74
CA TYR A 202 7.01 17.46 -5.39
C TYR A 202 6.17 16.90 -4.22
N GLU A 203 5.03 17.52 -3.91
CA GLU A 203 4.00 17.04 -2.99
C GLU A 203 4.52 16.66 -1.58
N SER A 204 5.52 17.39 -1.08
CA SER A 204 6.17 17.08 0.19
C SER A 204 5.54 17.86 1.34
N ILE A 205 4.37 17.43 1.83
CA ILE A 205 3.59 18.11 2.90
C ILE A 205 4.45 18.46 4.12
N ASN A 206 5.26 17.51 4.60
CA ASN A 206 6.12 17.73 5.76
C ASN A 206 7.15 18.84 5.51
N VAL A 207 7.72 18.90 4.30
CA VAL A 207 8.67 19.93 3.90
C VAL A 207 7.99 21.28 3.71
N VAL A 208 6.81 21.32 3.07
CA VAL A 208 6.01 22.54 2.92
C VAL A 208 5.70 23.15 4.28
N ARG A 209 5.15 22.36 5.21
CA ARG A 209 4.85 22.80 6.59
C ARG A 209 6.10 23.34 7.29
N PHE A 210 7.22 22.63 7.16
CA PHE A 210 8.47 23.02 7.79
C PHE A 210 9.02 24.33 7.19
N LEU A 211 9.05 24.49 5.87
CA LEU A 211 9.51 25.72 5.21
C LEU A 211 8.64 26.93 5.59
N LEU A 212 7.31 26.76 5.69
CA LEU A 212 6.41 27.83 6.14
C LEU A 212 6.68 28.24 7.59
N GLN A 213 6.94 27.28 8.48
CA GLN A 213 7.35 27.57 9.87
C GLN A 213 8.66 28.35 9.96
N GLN A 214 9.55 28.14 8.99
CA GLN A 214 10.84 28.84 8.90
C GLN A 214 10.74 30.19 8.16
N GLY A 215 9.52 30.64 7.82
CA GLY A 215 9.29 31.95 7.21
C GLY A 215 9.52 32.01 5.70
N ALA A 216 9.39 30.88 4.99
CA ALA A 216 9.44 30.89 3.53
C ALA A 216 8.36 31.82 2.95
N ASP A 217 8.76 32.66 1.98
CA ASP A 217 7.86 33.60 1.33
C ASP A 217 6.87 32.87 0.41
N ILE A 218 5.59 33.12 0.65
CA ILE A 218 4.46 32.52 -0.06
C ILE A 218 4.14 33.30 -1.34
N PHE A 219 4.46 34.60 -1.36
CA PHE A 219 4.11 35.52 -2.45
C PHE A 219 5.19 35.63 -3.53
N SER A 220 6.33 34.98 -3.33
CA SER A 220 7.36 34.86 -4.36
C SER A 220 6.76 34.31 -5.64
N GLN A 221 7.28 34.78 -6.77
CA GLN A 221 6.85 34.39 -8.12
C GLN A 221 8.03 33.86 -8.92
N ASP A 222 7.77 32.78 -9.66
CA ASP A 222 8.73 32.22 -10.59
C ASP A 222 8.80 33.04 -11.90
N VAL A 223 9.57 32.59 -12.90
CA VAL A 223 9.70 33.28 -14.19
C VAL A 223 8.39 33.38 -14.99
N PHE A 224 7.38 32.58 -14.68
CA PHE A 224 6.06 32.62 -15.30
C PHE A 224 5.06 33.47 -14.50
N GLY A 225 5.49 34.03 -13.38
CA GLY A 225 4.62 34.75 -12.45
C GLY A 225 3.90 33.84 -11.46
N TRP A 226 4.22 32.54 -11.43
CA TRP A 226 3.48 31.59 -10.61
C TRP A 226 3.93 31.59 -9.16
N THR A 227 2.96 31.64 -8.26
CA THR A 227 3.14 31.51 -6.80
C THR A 227 3.09 30.05 -6.35
N ALA A 228 3.48 29.78 -5.10
CA ALA A 228 3.36 28.44 -4.52
C ALA A 228 1.91 27.92 -4.50
N GLU A 229 0.93 28.81 -4.40
CA GLU A 229 -0.50 28.47 -4.47
C GLU A 229 -0.89 27.96 -5.86
N GLU A 230 -0.43 28.63 -6.92
CA GLU A 230 -0.69 28.21 -8.30
C GLU A 230 -0.07 26.84 -8.60
N TYR A 231 1.12 26.57 -8.07
CA TYR A 231 1.72 25.24 -8.12
C TYR A 231 0.83 24.19 -7.44
N ALA A 232 0.23 24.49 -6.28
CA ALA A 232 -0.64 23.57 -5.55
C ALA A 232 -1.91 23.24 -6.33
N VAL A 233 -2.50 24.26 -6.97
CA VAL A 233 -3.69 24.09 -7.83
C VAL A 233 -3.39 23.18 -9.03
N ILE A 234 -2.24 23.39 -9.69
CA ILE A 234 -1.85 22.61 -10.87
C ILE A 234 -1.47 21.17 -10.51
N SER A 235 -0.79 20.95 -9.39
CA SER A 235 -0.38 19.61 -8.97
C SER A 235 -1.50 18.83 -8.28
N GLY A 236 -2.65 19.45 -7.98
CA GLY A 236 -3.71 18.82 -7.19
C GLY A 236 -3.28 18.56 -5.74
N PHE A 237 -2.33 19.35 -5.24
CA PHE A 237 -1.79 19.22 -3.90
C PHE A 237 -2.85 19.64 -2.88
N ASN A 238 -3.44 18.66 -2.20
CA ASN A 238 -4.34 18.88 -1.07
C ASN A 238 -3.52 19.00 0.21
N MET A 239 -3.69 20.12 0.90
CA MET A 239 -2.97 20.47 2.12
C MET A 239 -3.56 19.81 3.37
#